data_AF-A0A2X0M1V9-F1
#
_entry.id   AF-A0A2X0M1V9-F1
#
_cell.length_a   1.000
_cell.length_b   1.000
_cell.length_c   1.000
_cell.angle_alpha   90.00
_cell.angle_beta   90.00
_cell.angle_gamma   90.00
#
_symmetry.space_group_name_H-M   'P 1'
#
loop_
_entity.id
_entity.type
_entity.pdbx_description
1 polymer ?
#
loop_
_entity_poly.entity_id
_entity_poly.type
_entity_poly.pdbx_seq_one_letter_code
_entity_poly.pdbx_strand_id
1 'polypeptide(L)'
;MAYVYKRDGRRELVAFDKITARISKLCYGLDLNHLEPIEITKRVIAGVYQGVTTVELDNLAAETAAAMTTRHPVSWHLHLLHSQP
;
A
#
# COMPACT_ATOMS: atom_id res chain seq x y z
N MET A 1 -4.91 16.07 10.80
CA MET A 1 -3.97 15.02 11.27
C MET A 1 -4.75 13.72 11.38
N ALA A 2 -4.34 12.67 10.67
CA ALA A 2 -4.99 11.37 10.73
C ALA A 2 -4.48 10.55 11.93
N TYR A 3 -5.35 9.74 12.54
CA TYR A 3 -5.03 8.88 13.66
C TYR A 3 -5.52 7.47 13.36
N VAL A 4 -4.71 6.46 13.73
CA VAL A 4 -5.07 5.04 13.66
C VAL A 4 -5.53 4.56 15.02
N TYR A 5 -6.57 3.73 15.03
CA TYR A 5 -6.97 3.02 16.25
C TYR A 5 -6.34 1.63 16.27
N LYS A 6 -5.68 1.33 17.38
CA LYS A 6 -5.24 -0.03 17.68
C LYS A 6 -6.39 -0.83 18.29
N ARG A 7 -6.26 -2.16 18.27
CA ARG A 7 -7.26 -3.09 18.85
C ARG A 7 -7.49 -2.85 20.35
N ASP A 8 -6.52 -2.26 21.05
CA ASP A 8 -6.60 -1.88 22.47
C ASP A 8 -7.31 -0.52 22.68
N GLY A 9 -7.84 0.11 21.62
CA GLY A 9 -8.52 1.40 21.66
C GLY A 9 -7.58 2.61 21.71
N ARG A 10 -6.25 2.39 21.74
CA ARG A 10 -5.28 3.49 21.73
C ARG A 10 -5.23 4.15 20.36
N ARG A 11 -5.08 5.48 20.39
CA ARG A 11 -4.90 6.31 19.20
C ARG A 11 -3.41 6.55 19.01
N GLU A 12 -2.91 6.20 17.83
CA GLU A 12 -1.57 6.60 17.41
C GLU A 12 -1.68 7.61 16.27
N LEU A 13 -0.82 8.62 16.31
CA LEU A 13 -0.65 9.55 15.20
C LEU A 13 -0.16 8.78 13.97
N VAL A 14 -0.85 8.99 12.85
CA VAL A 14 -0.39 8.51 11.55
C VAL A 14 0.78 9.40 11.12
N ALA A 15 2.00 8.90 11.33
CA ALA A 15 3.22 9.55 10.89
C ALA A 15 3.65 8.96 9.54
N PHE A 16 3.96 9.84 8.58
CA PHE A 16 4.43 9.45 7.24
C PHE A 16 5.63 8.51 7.31
N ASP A 17 6.66 8.90 8.07
CA ASP A 17 7.87 8.12 8.32
C ASP A 17 7.59 6.68 8.79
N LYS A 18 6.61 6.51 9.69
CA LYS A 18 6.27 5.19 10.21
C LYS A 18 5.64 4.29 9.15
N ILE A 19 4.83 4.87 8.25
CA ILE A 19 4.22 4.13 7.13
C ILE A 19 5.31 3.76 6.13
N THR A 20 6.15 4.72 5.74
CA THR A 20 7.24 4.49 4.78
C THR A 20 8.21 3.43 5.27
N ALA A 21 8.60 3.46 6.55
CA ALA A 21 9.46 2.43 7.14
C ALA A 21 8.82 1.04 7.12
N ARG A 22 7.50 0.95 7.31
CA ARG A 22 6.76 -0.32 7.28
C ARG A 22 6.64 -0.87 5.86
N ILE A 23 6.34 0.00 4.89
CA ILE A 23 6.32 -0.37 3.46
C ILE A 23 7.72 -0.78 3.00
N SER A 24 8.76 -0.05 3.38
CA SER A 24 10.14 -0.40 3.04
C SER A 24 10.54 -1.78 3.58
N LYS A 25 10.02 -2.19 4.75
CA LYS A 25 10.18 -3.56 5.26
C LYS A 25 9.40 -4.60 4.46
N LEU A 26 8.21 -4.28 3.98
CA LEU A 26 7.42 -5.18 3.12
C LEU A 26 8.05 -5.36 1.74
N CYS A 27 8.70 -4.32 1.22
CA CYS A 27 9.47 -4.36 -0.02
C CYS A 27 10.88 -4.94 0.16
N TYR A 28 11.30 -5.26 1.40
CA TYR A 28 12.61 -5.83 1.68
C TYR A 28 12.69 -7.24 1.08
N GLY A 29 13.39 -7.38 -0.04
CA GLY A 29 13.51 -8.63 -0.79
C GLY A 29 12.71 -8.68 -2.10
N LEU A 30 11.91 -7.66 -2.41
CA LEU A 30 11.46 -7.41 -3.78
C LEU A 30 12.50 -6.60 -4.56
N ASP A 31 12.40 -6.58 -5.89
CA ASP A 31 13.30 -5.83 -6.74
C ASP A 31 13.13 -4.31 -6.50
N LEU A 32 13.95 -3.77 -5.59
CA LEU A 32 13.94 -2.37 -5.17
C LEU A 32 14.35 -1.41 -6.30
N ASN A 33 14.88 -1.91 -7.42
CA ASN A 33 15.18 -1.06 -8.59
C ASN A 33 13.90 -0.51 -9.24
N HIS A 34 12.76 -1.15 -9.01
CA HIS A 34 11.48 -0.79 -9.61
C HIS A 34 10.40 -0.39 -8.59
N LEU A 35 10.67 -0.52 -7.30
CA LEU A 35 9.73 -0.21 -6.23
C LEU A 35 10.20 1.00 -5.44
N GLU A 36 9.50 2.13 -5.62
CA GLU A 36 9.67 3.34 -4.83
C GLU A 36 8.71 3.33 -3.62
N PRO A 37 9.17 2.98 -2.39
CA PRO A 37 8.32 2.93 -1.21
C PRO A 37 7.70 4.29 -0.86
N ILE A 38 8.33 5.39 -1.28
CA ILE A 38 7.78 6.74 -1.14
C ILE A 38 6.49 6.90 -1.94
N GLU A 39 6.43 6.34 -3.15
CA GLU A 39 5.28 6.47 -4.04
C GLU A 39 4.09 5.63 -3.57
N ILE A 40 4.37 4.42 -3.07
CA ILE A 40 3.39 3.56 -2.39
C ILE A 40 2.83 4.31 -1.16
N THR A 41 3.69 4.90 -0.33
CA THR A 41 3.26 5.64 0.87
C THR A 41 2.30 6.78 0.52
N LYS A 42 2.58 7.56 -0.53
CA LYS A 42 1.71 8.66 -0.98
C LYS A 42 0.32 8.17 -1.36
N ARG A 43 0.23 7.03 -2.06
CA ARG A 43 -1.05 6.42 -2.45
C ARG A 43 -1.82 5.87 -1.25
N VAL A 44 -1.14 5.19 -0.33
CA VAL A 44 -1.74 4.67 0.89
C VAL A 44 -2.34 5.80 1.73
N ILE A 45 -1.59 6.89 1.93
CA ILE A 45 -2.07 8.05 2.71
C ILE A 45 -3.26 8.74 2.03
N ALA A 46 -3.30 8.79 0.70
CA ALA A 46 -4.43 9.34 -0.02
C ALA A 46 -5.73 8.52 0.19
N GLY A 47 -5.61 7.22 0.45
CA GLY A 47 -6.74 6.34 0.77
C GLY A 47 -7.05 6.20 2.27
N VAL A 48 -6.21 6.76 3.15
CA VAL A 48 -6.39 6.69 4.60
C VAL A 48 -7.41 7.71 5.07
N TYR A 49 -8.43 7.22 5.76
CA TYR A 49 -9.47 8.04 6.39
C TYR A 49 -9.33 8.05 7.92
N GLN A 50 -10.01 9.00 8.58
CA GLN A 50 -9.95 9.13 10.03
C GLN A 50 -10.56 7.91 10.71
N GLY A 51 -9.78 7.24 11.55
CA GLY A 51 -10.23 6.07 12.28
C GLY A 51 -9.86 4.73 11.65
N VAL A 52 -9.11 4.75 10.55
CA VAL A 52 -8.55 3.53 9.94
C VAL A 52 -7.80 2.70 10.98
N THR A 53 -8.00 1.39 10.93
CA THR A 53 -7.27 0.46 11.80
C THR A 53 -5.89 0.18 11.21
N THR A 54 -4.95 -0.27 12.04
CA THR A 54 -3.65 -0.72 11.52
C THR A 54 -3.76 -1.90 10.55
N VAL A 55 -4.83 -2.69 10.65
CA VAL A 55 -5.09 -3.83 9.75
C VAL A 55 -5.48 -3.34 8.36
N GLU A 56 -6.41 -2.39 8.27
CA GLU A 56 -6.81 -1.81 6.98
C GLU A 56 -5.66 -1.04 6.33
N LEU A 57 -4.85 -0.35 7.13
CA LEU A 57 -3.66 0.34 6.64
C LEU A 57 -2.66 -0.64 6.01
N ASP A 58 -2.37 -1.76 6.67
CA ASP A 58 -1.45 -2.77 6.14
C ASP A 58 -2.04 -3.47 4.90
N ASN A 59 -3.35 -3.72 4.86
CA ASN A 59 -4.03 -4.26 3.66
C ASN A 59 -3.93 -3.28 2.47
N LEU A 60 -4.21 -2.00 2.68
CA LEU A 60 -4.12 -0.98 1.65
C LEU A 60 -2.68 -0.83 1.13
N ALA A 61 -1.69 -0.93 2.03
CA ALA A 61 -0.28 -0.92 1.67
C ALA A 61 0.12 -2.14 0.84
N ALA A 62 -0.35 -3.34 1.22
CA ALA A 62 -0.09 -4.58 0.49
C ALA A 62 -0.71 -4.57 -0.91
N GLU A 63 -1.98 -4.14 -1.04
CA GLU A 63 -2.65 -3.98 -2.34
C GLU A 63 -1.93 -2.98 -3.24
N THR A 64 -1.53 -1.83 -2.68
CA THR A 64 -0.79 -0.80 -3.43
C THR A 64 0.57 -1.32 -3.88
N ALA A 65 1.30 -2.03 -3.01
CA ALA A 65 2.58 -2.63 -3.36
C ALA A 65 2.42 -3.68 -4.48
N ALA A 66 1.42 -4.58 -4.39
CA ALA A 66 1.13 -5.57 -5.42
C ALA A 66 0.71 -4.92 -6.76
N ALA A 67 -0.07 -3.84 -6.71
CA ALA A 67 -0.45 -3.06 -7.88
C ALA A 67 0.74 -2.34 -8.54
N MET A 68 1.78 -1.99 -7.77
CA MET A 68 3.00 -1.38 -8.33
C MET A 68 3.96 -2.43 -8.89
N THR A 69 4.07 -3.61 -8.27
CA THR A 69 4.83 -4.76 -8.82
C THR A 69 4.27 -5.24 -10.17
N THR A 70 2.96 -5.15 -10.38
CA THR A 70 2.29 -5.61 -11.62
C THR A 70 2.33 -4.62 -12.80
N ARG A 71 2.89 -3.42 -12.62
CA ARG A 71 3.08 -2.45 -13.72
C ARG A 71 4.19 -2.83 -14.70
N HIS A 72 4.88 -3.95 -14.49
CA HIS A 72 5.59 -4.71 -15.54
C HIS A 72 4.91 -6.10 -15.72
N PRO A 73 4.88 -6.66 -16.94
CA PRO A 73 3.68 -6.92 -17.73
C PRO A 73 2.97 -8.26 -17.43
N VAL A 74 2.59 -8.54 -16.19
CA VAL A 74 1.71 -9.69 -15.91
C VAL A 74 0.22 -9.33 -15.94
N SER A 75 -0.12 -8.05 -15.76
CA SER A 75 -1.52 -7.56 -15.75
C SER A 75 -2.12 -7.32 -17.15
N TRP A 76 -1.39 -7.61 -18.23
CA TRP A 76 -1.96 -7.53 -19.59
C TRP A 76 -2.73 -8.79 -19.99
N HIS A 77 -2.60 -9.92 -19.28
CA HIS A 77 -3.26 -11.17 -19.68
C HIS A 77 -4.76 -11.23 -19.29
N LEU A 78 -5.24 -10.39 -18.38
CA LEU A 78 -6.66 -10.39 -17.96
C LEU A 78 -7.55 -9.42 -18.75
N HIS A 79 -6.97 -8.46 -19.49
CA HIS A 79 -7.74 -7.60 -20.39
C HIS A 79 -7.95 -8.22 -21.79
N LEU A 80 -7.29 -9.34 -22.12
CA LEU A 80 -7.44 -10.01 -23.42
C LEU A 80 -8.61 -11.03 -23.47
N LEU A 81 -9.32 -11.27 -22.36
CA LEU A 81 -10.49 -12.18 -22.33
C LEU A 81 -11.85 -11.47 -22.40
N HIS A 82 -11.91 -10.13 -22.39
CA HIS A 82 -13.16 -9.36 -22.54
C HIS A 82 -13.30 -8.65 -23.91
N SER A 83 -12.45 -8.98 -24.87
CA SER A 83 -12.59 -8.50 -26.24
C SER A 83 -12.14 -9.59 -27.21
N GLN A 84 -13.01 -10.58 -27.38
CA GLN A 84 -13.12 -11.30 -28.65
C GLN A 84 -14.59 -11.13 -29.11
N PRO A 85 -14.82 -10.89 -30.41
CA PRO A 85 -16.15 -10.64 -30.98
C PRO A 85 -17.09 -11.83 -30.88
#